data_AF-A0A2G9UE39-F1
#
_entry.id   AF-A0A2G9UE39-F1
#
_cell.length_a   1.000
_cell.length_b   1.000
_cell.length_c   1.000
_cell.angle_alpha   90.00
_cell.angle_beta   90.00
_cell.angle_gamma   90.00
#
_symmetry.space_group_name_H-M   'P 1'
#
loop_
_entity.id
_entity.type
_entity.pdbx_description
1 polymer ?
#
loop_
_entity_poly.entity_id
_entity_poly.type
_entity_poly.pdbx_seq_one_letter_code
_entity_poly.pdbx_strand_id
1 'polypeptide(L)'
;MSGGTVMDHITSLPHQNDQNVIRHLTNFVKTPASGDADIKKKEESIMELGNMLAKNKQTEELRKMIEQTRPFLVSLGKAKAAKLVRNLVDLCLMIDDQDGDIKIELVRECIQWAMDQNRTFLRQTLEARLIRLFNDLQRYTQALPLAADLIRELKKLDDKDVLVEVELEESKAFYHLGNIGRARASLTGARTTANAIYVQPRMQAALDLQSGVLHAADEKDFKTAFSYFYEAFEGYDSVDEKNLALLSLKYMLLCKVEKKLSQMILDRKFSGSLHQGDGMLIVYDVSTPDVTYETALKTIHAMGEVVDALYQRASKIR
;
A
#
# COMPACT_ATOMS: atom_id res chain seq x y z
N MET A 1 -44.96 -11.68 30.19
CA MET A 1 -44.81 -10.23 30.42
C MET A 1 -43.77 -10.06 31.51
N SER A 2 -42.64 -9.38 31.37
CA SER A 2 -42.04 -8.66 30.24
C SER A 2 -40.53 -8.92 30.29
N GLY A 3 -39.95 -9.24 29.14
CA GLY A 3 -38.51 -9.10 28.92
C GLY A 3 -38.23 -7.62 28.72
N GLY A 4 -37.42 -7.04 29.60
CA GLY A 4 -36.87 -5.70 29.45
C GLY A 4 -35.35 -5.84 29.32
N THR A 5 -34.85 -5.70 28.11
CA THR A 5 -33.42 -5.50 27.83
C THR A 5 -32.97 -4.21 28.49
N VAL A 6 -31.72 -4.13 28.95
CA VAL A 6 -31.09 -3.03 29.71
C VAL A 6 -30.98 -1.70 28.92
N MET A 7 -31.70 -1.56 27.79
CA MET A 7 -31.63 -0.41 26.90
C MET A 7 -32.39 0.85 27.38
N ASP A 8 -33.25 0.78 28.38
CA ASP A 8 -34.23 1.86 28.59
C ASP A 8 -33.83 2.98 29.57
N HIS A 9 -32.65 2.96 30.19
CA HIS A 9 -32.33 3.95 31.23
C HIS A 9 -30.95 4.61 31.15
N ILE A 10 -30.43 4.92 29.95
CA ILE A 10 -29.26 5.82 29.87
C ILE A 10 -29.37 6.83 28.73
N THR A 11 -30.19 7.86 28.95
CA THR A 11 -30.15 9.11 28.19
C THR A 11 -29.80 10.28 29.10
N SER A 12 -28.50 10.53 29.27
CA SER A 12 -27.98 11.87 29.58
C SER A 12 -26.49 11.95 29.23
N LEU A 13 -26.14 12.93 28.38
CA LEU A 13 -24.80 13.36 27.95
C LEU A 13 -23.87 12.28 27.33
N PRO A 14 -23.52 12.37 26.03
CA PRO A 14 -22.75 11.33 25.33
C PRO A 14 -21.42 10.96 26.02
N HIS A 15 -20.65 11.97 26.46
CA HIS A 15 -19.30 11.77 26.99
C HIS A 15 -19.24 11.19 28.41
N GLN A 16 -20.24 11.45 29.26
CA GLN A 16 -20.29 10.86 30.61
C GLN A 16 -20.77 9.41 30.56
N ASN A 17 -21.63 9.07 29.59
CA ASN A 17 -22.07 7.70 29.40
C ASN A 17 -20.92 6.82 28.86
N ASP A 18 -20.18 7.30 27.86
CA ASP A 18 -19.10 6.53 27.24
C ASP A 18 -17.98 6.18 28.23
N GLN A 19 -17.56 7.12 29.10
CA GLN A 19 -16.54 6.83 30.13
C GLN A 19 -17.03 5.84 31.19
N ASN A 20 -18.31 5.91 31.58
CA ASN A 20 -18.89 4.96 32.52
C ASN A 20 -18.96 3.56 31.91
N VAL A 21 -19.36 3.45 30.64
CA VAL A 21 -19.40 2.17 29.90
C VAL A 21 -17.98 1.61 29.73
N ILE A 22 -16.98 2.43 29.39
CA ILE A 22 -15.57 2.01 29.34
C ILE A 22 -15.12 1.44 30.69
N ARG A 23 -15.46 2.10 31.80
CA ARG A 23 -15.09 1.64 33.14
C ARG A 23 -15.76 0.30 33.48
N HIS A 24 -17.05 0.17 33.17
CA HIS A 24 -17.80 -1.07 33.39
C HIS A 24 -17.24 -2.24 32.56
N LEU A 25 -16.99 -2.03 31.27
CA LEU A 25 -16.42 -3.04 30.39
C LEU A 25 -14.99 -3.41 30.80
N THR A 26 -14.16 -2.43 31.17
CA THR A 26 -12.79 -2.68 31.65
C THR A 26 -12.79 -3.59 32.88
N ASN A 27 -13.73 -3.38 33.81
CA ASN A 27 -13.87 -4.24 34.98
C ASN A 27 -14.38 -5.63 34.61
N PHE A 28 -15.34 -5.72 33.68
CA PHE A 28 -15.87 -7.00 33.21
C PHE A 28 -14.81 -7.85 32.50
N VAL A 29 -13.96 -7.24 31.67
CA VAL A 29 -12.86 -7.91 30.97
C VAL A 29 -11.86 -8.56 31.95
N LYS A 30 -11.67 -7.97 33.14
CA LYS A 30 -10.79 -8.52 34.19
C LYS A 30 -11.39 -9.72 34.93
N THR A 31 -12.70 -9.91 34.90
CA THR A 31 -13.34 -11.04 35.62
C THR A 31 -13.13 -12.37 34.89
N PRO A 32 -12.80 -13.47 35.58
CA PRO A 32 -12.68 -14.78 34.94
C PRO A 32 -14.05 -15.25 34.39
N ALA A 33 -14.07 -15.73 33.14
CA ALA A 33 -15.29 -16.29 32.54
C ALA A 33 -15.36 -17.79 32.85
N SER A 34 -16.55 -18.29 33.21
CA SER A 34 -16.77 -19.69 33.53
C SER A 34 -17.96 -20.24 32.74
N GLY A 35 -17.69 -20.96 31.65
CA GLY A 35 -18.70 -21.55 30.76
C GLY A 35 -18.77 -20.90 29.37
N ASP A 36 -19.25 -21.65 28.38
CA ASP A 36 -19.24 -21.26 26.95
C ASP A 36 -20.04 -19.99 26.64
N ALA A 37 -21.17 -19.78 27.33
CA ALA A 37 -21.99 -18.58 27.16
C ALA A 37 -21.28 -17.32 27.67
N ASP A 38 -20.52 -17.44 28.75
CA ASP A 38 -19.78 -16.34 29.36
C ASP A 38 -18.51 -16.01 28.56
N ILE A 39 -17.87 -17.02 27.97
CA ILE A 39 -16.75 -16.83 27.03
C ILE A 39 -17.20 -15.98 25.84
N LYS A 40 -18.35 -16.31 25.22
CA LYS A 40 -18.86 -15.56 24.07
C LYS A 40 -19.22 -14.12 24.41
N LYS A 41 -19.93 -13.90 25.53
CA LYS A 41 -20.24 -12.53 26.01
C LYS A 41 -18.97 -11.73 26.28
N LYS A 42 -17.94 -12.39 26.80
CA LYS A 42 -16.66 -11.74 27.07
C LYS A 42 -15.90 -11.38 25.79
N GLU A 43 -15.89 -12.23 24.77
CA GLU A 43 -15.36 -11.89 23.44
C GLU A 43 -16.06 -10.65 22.85
N GLU A 44 -17.40 -10.61 22.91
CA GLU A 44 -18.20 -9.47 22.42
C GLU A 44 -17.88 -8.19 23.21
N SER A 45 -17.80 -8.27 24.54
CA SER A 45 -17.48 -7.14 25.41
C SER A 45 -16.07 -6.57 25.17
N ILE A 46 -15.08 -7.45 24.91
CA ILE A 46 -13.71 -7.03 24.58
C ILE A 46 -13.70 -6.25 23.26
N MET A 47 -14.41 -6.73 22.25
CA MET A 47 -14.51 -6.04 20.96
C MET A 47 -15.26 -4.70 21.07
N GLU A 48 -16.34 -4.65 21.84
CA GLU A 48 -17.09 -3.42 22.10
C GLU A 48 -16.21 -2.37 22.80
N LEU A 49 -15.48 -2.78 23.85
CA LEU A 49 -14.52 -1.92 24.53
C LEU A 49 -13.42 -1.44 23.57
N GLY A 50 -12.87 -2.34 22.75
CA GLY A 50 -11.86 -2.01 21.75
C GLY A 50 -12.34 -0.95 20.76
N ASN A 51 -13.56 -1.10 20.24
CA ASN A 51 -14.18 -0.13 19.33
C ASN A 51 -14.36 1.24 20.00
N MET A 52 -14.80 1.28 21.26
CA MET A 52 -14.98 2.54 21.98
C MET A 52 -13.66 3.25 22.27
N LEU A 53 -12.63 2.51 22.69
CA LEU A 53 -11.29 3.07 22.92
C LEU A 53 -10.68 3.60 21.62
N ALA A 54 -10.85 2.88 20.50
CA ALA A 54 -10.41 3.33 19.19
C ALA A 54 -11.13 4.60 18.74
N LYS A 55 -12.47 4.65 18.89
CA LYS A 55 -13.29 5.84 18.58
C LYS A 55 -12.87 7.06 19.39
N ASN A 56 -12.47 6.86 20.65
CA ASN A 56 -12.01 7.93 21.54
C ASN A 56 -10.52 8.25 21.39
N LYS A 57 -9.82 7.63 20.41
CA LYS A 57 -8.38 7.77 20.18
C LYS A 57 -7.51 7.46 21.41
N GLN A 58 -7.95 6.52 22.26
CA GLN A 58 -7.27 6.12 23.49
C GLN A 58 -6.31 4.93 23.25
N THR A 59 -5.28 5.15 22.43
CA THR A 59 -4.32 4.12 21.99
C THR A 59 -3.65 3.38 23.15
N GLU A 60 -3.17 4.12 24.14
CA GLU A 60 -2.43 3.54 25.27
C GLU A 60 -3.33 2.66 26.16
N GLU A 61 -4.57 3.09 26.37
CA GLU A 61 -5.55 2.29 27.10
C GLU A 61 -5.98 1.05 26.30
N LEU A 62 -6.06 1.16 24.97
CA LEU A 62 -6.30 0.02 24.08
C LEU A 62 -5.14 -0.98 24.12
N ARG A 63 -3.88 -0.51 24.09
CA ARG A 63 -2.67 -1.34 24.26
C ARG A 63 -2.70 -2.09 25.59
N LYS A 64 -2.90 -1.39 26.70
CA LYS A 64 -3.03 -2.01 28.04
C LYS A 64 -4.18 -3.02 28.10
N MET A 65 -5.30 -2.72 27.45
CA MET A 65 -6.44 -3.64 27.39
C MET A 65 -6.07 -4.94 26.64
N ILE A 66 -5.36 -4.85 25.51
CA ILE A 66 -4.86 -6.02 24.79
C ILE A 66 -3.97 -6.88 25.70
N GLU A 67 -3.09 -6.29 26.49
CA GLU A 67 -2.28 -7.04 27.45
C GLU A 67 -3.10 -7.72 28.54
N GLN A 68 -4.09 -7.01 29.10
CA GLN A 68 -4.98 -7.54 30.13
C GLN A 68 -5.88 -8.68 29.63
N THR A 69 -6.13 -8.76 28.32
CA THR A 69 -6.91 -9.86 27.72
C THR A 69 -6.08 -11.13 27.49
N ARG A 70 -4.73 -11.07 27.54
CA ARG A 70 -3.84 -12.23 27.31
C ARG A 70 -4.20 -13.47 28.14
N PRO A 71 -4.50 -13.40 29.45
CA PRO A 71 -4.89 -14.57 30.24
C PRO A 71 -6.18 -15.23 29.71
N PHE A 72 -7.15 -14.42 29.26
CA PHE A 72 -8.37 -14.91 28.65
C PHE A 72 -8.10 -15.58 27.29
N LEU A 73 -7.22 -15.01 26.47
CA LEU A 73 -6.84 -15.57 25.16
C LEU A 73 -6.20 -16.97 25.25
N VAL A 74 -5.54 -17.29 26.37
CA VAL A 74 -5.00 -18.64 26.62
C VAL A 74 -6.12 -19.66 26.85
N SER A 75 -7.22 -19.25 27.47
CA SER A 75 -8.41 -20.10 27.67
C SER A 75 -9.22 -20.34 26.40
N LEU A 76 -8.99 -19.52 25.35
CA LEU A 76 -9.66 -19.65 24.06
C LEU A 76 -8.91 -20.62 23.12
N GLY A 77 -9.68 -21.28 22.25
CA GLY A 77 -9.13 -22.04 21.14
C GLY A 77 -8.25 -21.20 20.22
N LYS A 78 -7.22 -21.83 19.62
CA LYS A 78 -6.16 -21.14 18.87
C LYS A 78 -6.69 -20.17 17.81
N ALA A 79 -7.69 -20.60 17.02
CA ALA A 79 -8.28 -19.82 15.95
C ALA A 79 -9.06 -18.59 16.45
N LYS A 80 -9.89 -18.75 17.50
CA LYS A 80 -10.68 -17.65 18.08
C LYS A 80 -9.79 -16.57 18.69
N ALA A 81 -8.80 -16.98 19.49
CA ALA A 81 -7.82 -16.07 20.04
C ALA A 81 -7.04 -15.32 18.94
N ALA A 82 -6.60 -16.01 17.88
CA ALA A 82 -5.91 -15.38 16.77
C ALA A 82 -6.79 -14.35 16.03
N LYS A 83 -8.08 -14.64 15.85
CA LYS A 83 -9.03 -13.69 15.27
C LYS A 83 -9.21 -12.46 16.18
N LEU A 84 -9.38 -12.66 17.48
CA LEU A 84 -9.57 -11.58 18.44
C LEU A 84 -8.34 -10.66 18.51
N VAL A 85 -7.13 -11.22 18.61
CA VAL A 85 -5.89 -10.43 18.62
C VAL A 85 -5.72 -9.62 17.34
N ARG A 86 -5.91 -10.23 16.17
CA ARG A 86 -5.80 -9.52 14.88
C ARG A 86 -6.76 -8.34 14.80
N ASN A 87 -8.04 -8.56 15.14
CA ASN A 87 -9.04 -7.50 15.13
C ASN A 87 -8.69 -6.35 16.08
N LEU A 88 -8.22 -6.64 17.30
CA LEU A 88 -7.83 -5.60 18.27
C LEU A 88 -6.60 -4.81 17.82
N VAL A 89 -5.61 -5.50 17.24
CA VAL A 89 -4.44 -4.85 16.65
C VAL A 89 -4.87 -3.95 15.50
N ASP A 90 -5.71 -4.42 14.58
CA ASP A 90 -6.19 -3.60 13.46
C ASP A 90 -6.95 -2.36 13.93
N LEU A 91 -7.81 -2.48 14.96
CA LEU A 91 -8.49 -1.33 15.56
C LEU A 91 -7.49 -0.28 16.06
N CYS A 92 -6.40 -0.71 16.71
CA CYS A 92 -5.36 0.19 17.17
C CYS A 92 -4.60 0.87 16.01
N LEU A 93 -4.30 0.10 14.96
CA LEU A 93 -3.58 0.61 13.79
C LEU A 93 -4.41 1.64 12.99
N MET A 94 -5.75 1.54 13.02
CA MET A 94 -6.67 2.48 12.37
C MET A 94 -6.88 3.80 13.13
N ILE A 95 -6.31 3.98 14.33
CA ILE A 95 -6.40 5.25 15.05
C ILE A 95 -5.45 6.27 14.38
N ASP A 96 -6.02 7.34 13.83
CA ASP A 96 -5.27 8.44 13.21
C ASP A 96 -4.58 9.34 14.25
N ASP A 97 -3.60 10.14 13.81
CA ASP A 97 -2.85 11.13 14.62
C ASP A 97 -2.07 10.55 15.81
N GLN A 98 -1.58 9.32 15.68
CA GLN A 98 -0.80 8.63 16.71
C GLN A 98 0.64 8.43 16.26
N ASP A 99 1.54 8.38 17.22
CA ASP A 99 2.95 8.06 16.96
C ASP A 99 3.05 6.65 16.35
N GLY A 100 3.71 6.57 15.19
CA GLY A 100 3.96 5.31 14.49
C GLY A 100 4.78 4.33 15.33
N ASP A 101 5.64 4.84 16.23
CA ASP A 101 6.45 3.99 17.11
C ASP A 101 5.59 3.23 18.14
N ILE A 102 4.54 3.86 18.68
CA ILE A 102 3.60 3.19 19.60
C ILE A 102 2.91 2.01 18.88
N LYS A 103 2.50 2.22 17.63
CA LYS A 103 1.88 1.18 16.80
C LYS A 103 2.85 0.03 16.55
N ILE A 104 4.11 0.33 16.25
CA ILE A 104 5.16 -0.69 16.04
C ILE A 104 5.41 -1.50 17.31
N GLU A 105 5.55 -0.83 18.46
CA GLU A 105 5.76 -1.51 19.74
C GLU A 105 4.63 -2.47 20.08
N LEU A 106 3.36 -2.03 19.95
CA LEU A 106 2.20 -2.90 20.18
C LEU A 106 2.27 -4.17 19.32
N VAL A 107 2.53 -4.04 18.02
CA VAL A 107 2.57 -5.21 17.13
C VAL A 107 3.73 -6.13 17.52
N ARG A 108 4.90 -5.59 17.88
CA ARG A 108 6.05 -6.36 18.39
C ARG A 108 5.71 -7.13 19.67
N GLU A 109 5.00 -6.50 20.61
CA GLU A 109 4.53 -7.16 21.84
C GLU A 109 3.56 -8.30 21.55
N CYS A 110 2.64 -8.11 20.59
CA CYS A 110 1.74 -9.17 20.15
C CYS A 110 2.48 -10.33 19.46
N ILE A 111 3.52 -10.03 18.67
CA ILE A 111 4.39 -11.04 18.04
C ILE A 111 5.15 -11.82 19.11
N GLN A 112 5.74 -11.14 20.10
CA GLN A 112 6.44 -11.77 21.22
C GLN A 112 5.50 -12.70 21.99
N TRP A 113 4.30 -12.22 22.33
CA TRP A 113 3.30 -13.07 22.97
C TRP A 113 2.90 -14.28 22.14
N ALA A 114 2.76 -14.13 20.81
CA ALA A 114 2.46 -15.24 19.93
C ALA A 114 3.60 -16.27 19.89
N MET A 115 4.87 -15.83 19.99
CA MET A 115 6.03 -16.71 20.14
C MET A 115 6.00 -17.46 21.46
N ASP A 116 5.82 -16.76 22.58
CA ASP A 116 5.80 -17.35 23.93
C ASP A 116 4.69 -18.41 24.09
N GLN A 117 3.57 -18.21 23.39
CA GLN A 117 2.42 -19.14 23.40
C GLN A 117 2.48 -20.20 22.28
N ASN A 118 3.58 -20.30 21.53
CA ASN A 118 3.74 -21.22 20.40
C ASN A 118 2.59 -21.14 19.37
N ARG A 119 2.17 -19.92 19.02
CA ARG A 119 1.09 -19.61 18.07
C ARG A 119 1.67 -19.16 16.72
N THR A 120 2.31 -20.07 16.00
CA THR A 120 3.07 -19.79 14.76
C THR A 120 2.27 -19.04 13.69
N PHE A 121 1.04 -19.45 13.39
CA PHE A 121 0.22 -18.79 12.37
C PHE A 121 -0.15 -17.35 12.74
N LEU A 122 -0.46 -17.11 14.02
CA LEU A 122 -0.74 -15.77 14.52
C LEU A 122 0.51 -14.89 14.43
N ARG A 123 1.67 -15.42 14.82
CA ARG A 123 2.97 -14.73 14.69
C ARG A 123 3.23 -14.32 13.24
N GLN A 124 3.10 -15.23 12.28
CA GLN A 124 3.30 -14.95 10.86
C GLN A 124 2.36 -13.86 10.34
N THR A 125 1.08 -13.92 10.72
CA THR A 125 0.10 -12.90 10.31
C THR A 125 0.41 -11.53 10.93
N LEU A 126 0.85 -11.49 12.18
CA LEU A 126 1.25 -10.26 12.85
C LEU A 126 2.55 -9.68 12.28
N GLU A 127 3.51 -10.52 11.89
CA GLU A 127 4.72 -10.10 11.19
C GLU A 127 4.40 -9.53 9.80
N ALA A 128 3.50 -10.16 9.03
CA ALA A 128 3.00 -9.60 7.77
C ALA A 128 2.36 -8.22 7.99
N ARG A 129 1.55 -8.08 9.05
CA ARG A 129 0.96 -6.78 9.41
C ARG A 129 2.02 -5.75 9.82
N LEU A 130 3.07 -6.15 10.53
CA LEU A 130 4.18 -5.28 10.92
C LEU A 130 4.97 -4.79 9.71
N ILE A 131 5.24 -5.66 8.73
CA ILE A 131 5.90 -5.28 7.46
C ILE A 131 5.09 -4.20 6.75
N ARG A 132 3.77 -4.41 6.62
CA ARG A 132 2.88 -3.42 6.03
C ARG A 132 2.87 -2.10 6.81
N LEU A 133 2.86 -2.15 8.15
CA LEU A 133 2.97 -0.96 8.99
C LEU A 133 4.29 -0.21 8.76
N PHE A 134 5.41 -0.92 8.62
CA PHE A 134 6.68 -0.27 8.28
C PHE A 134 6.61 0.43 6.91
N ASN A 135 5.97 -0.18 5.92
CA ASN A 135 5.76 0.44 4.62
C ASN A 135 4.85 1.68 4.71
N ASP A 136 3.74 1.59 5.45
CA ASP A 136 2.81 2.69 5.69
C ASP A 136 3.54 3.89 6.35
N LEU A 137 4.51 3.62 7.23
CA LEU A 137 5.36 4.60 7.91
C LEU A 137 6.62 5.00 7.13
N GLN A 138 6.77 4.55 5.87
CA GLN A 138 7.93 4.80 5.01
C GLN A 138 9.28 4.28 5.57
N ARG A 139 9.24 3.31 6.48
CA ARG A 139 10.41 2.66 7.10
C ARG A 139 10.84 1.41 6.33
N TYR A 140 11.04 1.56 5.02
CA TYR A 140 11.27 0.45 4.09
C TYR A 140 12.51 -0.40 4.44
N THR A 141 13.56 0.21 4.99
CA THR A 141 14.79 -0.48 5.40
C THR A 141 14.59 -1.45 6.56
N GLN A 142 13.58 -1.20 7.41
CA GLN A 142 13.19 -2.11 8.50
C GLN A 142 12.22 -3.20 8.02
N ALA A 143 11.39 -2.90 7.01
CA ALA A 143 10.45 -3.85 6.43
C ALA A 143 11.15 -5.01 5.71
N LEU A 144 12.18 -4.71 4.90
CA LEU A 144 12.81 -5.70 4.01
C LEU A 144 13.46 -6.91 4.72
N PRO A 145 14.25 -6.76 5.79
CA PRO A 145 14.82 -7.92 6.48
C PRO A 145 13.73 -8.85 7.05
N LEU A 146 12.69 -8.25 7.66
CA LEU A 146 11.56 -8.99 8.22
C LEU A 146 10.77 -9.73 7.13
N ALA A 147 10.53 -9.07 5.98
CA ALA A 147 9.88 -9.70 4.84
C ALA A 147 10.70 -10.87 4.28
N ALA A 148 12.01 -10.71 4.11
CA ALA A 148 12.87 -11.75 3.59
C ALA A 148 12.93 -13.00 4.50
N ASP A 149 12.96 -12.80 5.82
CA ASP A 149 12.89 -13.88 6.81
C ASP A 149 11.55 -14.62 6.73
N LEU A 150 10.45 -13.86 6.73
CA LEU A 150 9.09 -14.42 6.70
C LEU A 150 8.79 -15.14 5.39
N ILE A 151 9.20 -14.60 4.23
CA ILE A 151 9.04 -15.25 2.92
C ILE A 151 9.73 -16.62 2.89
N ARG A 152 10.94 -16.73 3.44
CA ARG A 152 11.69 -18.00 3.49
C ARG A 152 10.98 -19.05 4.34
N GLU A 153 10.24 -18.63 5.36
CA GLU A 153 9.41 -19.53 6.15
C GLU A 153 8.12 -19.92 5.41
N LEU A 154 7.36 -18.94 4.92
CA LEU A 154 6.08 -19.13 4.26
C LEU A 154 6.20 -19.95 2.94
N LYS A 155 7.35 -19.90 2.27
CA LYS A 155 7.62 -20.75 1.10
C LYS A 155 7.54 -22.25 1.42
N LYS A 156 7.76 -22.65 2.68
CA LYS A 156 7.70 -24.06 3.12
C LYS A 156 6.31 -24.53 3.51
N LEU A 157 5.32 -23.64 3.59
CA LEU A 157 3.95 -23.95 4.02
C LEU A 157 3.03 -24.14 2.82
N ASP A 158 1.93 -24.86 3.00
CA ASP A 158 0.92 -25.05 1.94
C ASP A 158 0.02 -23.83 1.75
N ASP A 159 -0.36 -23.15 2.85
CA ASP A 159 -1.12 -21.91 2.81
C ASP A 159 -0.24 -20.77 2.29
N LYS A 160 -0.63 -20.23 1.14
CA LYS A 160 0.11 -19.20 0.42
C LYS A 160 -0.54 -17.81 0.48
N ASP A 161 -1.66 -17.64 1.16
CA ASP A 161 -2.36 -16.34 1.23
C ASP A 161 -1.45 -15.26 1.83
N VAL A 162 -0.83 -15.56 2.98
CA VAL A 162 0.10 -14.65 3.66
C VAL A 162 1.39 -14.47 2.84
N LEU A 163 1.82 -15.47 2.07
CA LEU A 163 3.01 -15.36 1.23
C LEU A 163 2.82 -14.29 0.15
N VAL A 164 1.67 -14.27 -0.52
CA VAL A 164 1.35 -13.26 -1.55
C VAL A 164 1.33 -11.86 -0.95
N GLU A 165 0.74 -11.68 0.24
CA GLU A 165 0.73 -10.38 0.94
C GLU A 165 2.14 -9.88 1.21
N VAL A 166 3.01 -10.74 1.76
CA VAL A 166 4.37 -10.35 2.14
C VAL A 166 5.25 -10.09 0.91
N GLU A 167 5.15 -10.89 -0.15
CA GLU A 167 5.88 -10.67 -1.41
C GLU A 167 5.43 -9.35 -2.10
N LEU A 168 4.15 -9.00 -2.01
CA LEU A 168 3.64 -7.70 -2.48
C LEU A 168 4.21 -6.54 -1.66
N GLU A 169 4.21 -6.63 -0.33
CA GLU A 169 4.79 -5.58 0.52
C GLU A 169 6.31 -5.46 0.35
N GLU A 170 7.02 -6.56 0.10
CA GLU A 170 8.44 -6.55 -0.28
C GLU A 170 8.66 -5.81 -1.62
N SER A 171 7.82 -6.07 -2.62
CA SER A 171 7.87 -5.35 -3.90
C SER A 171 7.71 -3.84 -3.73
N LYS A 172 6.74 -3.40 -2.93
CA LYS A 172 6.51 -1.98 -2.63
C LYS A 172 7.71 -1.35 -1.93
N ALA A 173 8.28 -2.03 -0.94
CA ALA A 173 9.46 -1.54 -0.21
C ALA A 173 10.67 -1.37 -1.14
N PHE A 174 10.94 -2.34 -2.02
CA PHE A 174 12.02 -2.22 -3.00
C PHE A 174 11.79 -1.09 -4.00
N TYR A 175 10.54 -0.89 -4.45
CA TYR A 175 10.18 0.18 -5.35
C TYR A 175 10.50 1.55 -4.75
N HIS A 176 10.08 1.80 -3.51
CA HIS A 176 10.33 3.07 -2.82
C HIS A 176 11.81 3.33 -2.52
N LEU A 177 12.63 2.29 -2.41
CA LEU A 177 14.08 2.41 -2.30
C LEU A 177 14.80 2.56 -3.65
N GLY A 178 14.06 2.68 -4.76
CA GLY A 178 14.61 2.81 -6.11
C GLY A 178 15.19 1.52 -6.69
N ASN A 179 15.02 0.37 -6.02
CA ASN A 179 15.49 -0.92 -6.50
C ASN A 179 14.42 -1.64 -7.34
N ILE A 180 14.18 -1.11 -8.53
CA ILE A 180 13.11 -1.55 -9.42
C ILE A 180 13.27 -3.01 -9.87
N GLY A 181 14.51 -3.45 -10.09
CA GLY A 181 14.80 -4.83 -10.47
C GLY A 181 14.36 -5.85 -9.41
N ARG A 182 14.64 -5.57 -8.13
CA ARG A 182 14.17 -6.42 -7.03
C ARG A 182 12.66 -6.29 -6.80
N ALA A 183 12.11 -5.09 -6.91
CA ALA A 183 10.67 -4.87 -6.81
C ALA A 183 9.89 -5.73 -7.81
N ARG A 184 10.37 -5.80 -9.06
CA ARG A 184 9.79 -6.66 -10.10
C ARG A 184 9.96 -8.14 -9.77
N ALA A 185 11.13 -8.57 -9.32
CA ALA A 185 11.36 -9.96 -8.97
C ALA A 185 10.40 -10.44 -7.86
N SER A 186 10.20 -9.64 -6.81
CA SER A 186 9.24 -9.93 -5.74
C SER A 186 7.80 -9.96 -6.26
N LEU A 187 7.40 -9.01 -7.12
CA LEU A 187 6.05 -9.00 -7.70
C LEU A 187 5.78 -10.21 -8.62
N THR A 188 6.75 -10.61 -9.43
CA THR A 188 6.65 -11.81 -10.27
C THR A 188 6.47 -13.06 -9.40
N GLY A 189 7.17 -13.14 -8.27
CA GLY A 189 6.94 -14.18 -7.26
C GLY A 189 5.51 -14.14 -6.73
N ALA A 190 5.06 -12.98 -6.25
CA ALA A 190 3.72 -12.78 -5.70
C ALA A 190 2.62 -13.19 -6.70
N ARG A 191 2.74 -12.81 -7.98
CA ARG A 191 1.77 -13.17 -9.03
C ARG A 191 1.80 -14.64 -9.39
N THR A 192 2.98 -15.26 -9.40
CA THR A 192 3.12 -16.70 -9.63
C THR A 192 2.42 -17.48 -8.52
N THR A 193 2.66 -17.09 -7.27
CA THR A 193 1.99 -17.66 -6.09
C THR A 193 0.48 -17.41 -6.13
N ALA A 194 0.06 -16.19 -6.49
CA ALA A 194 -1.34 -15.80 -6.61
C ALA A 194 -2.08 -16.61 -7.66
N ASN A 195 -1.47 -16.88 -8.82
CA ASN A 195 -2.09 -17.70 -9.87
C ASN A 195 -2.25 -19.18 -9.47
N ALA A 196 -1.46 -19.64 -8.49
CA ALA A 196 -1.52 -21.02 -7.99
C ALA A 196 -2.62 -21.22 -6.93
N ILE A 197 -3.17 -20.13 -6.39
CA ILE A 197 -4.22 -20.15 -5.37
C ILE A 197 -5.41 -19.29 -5.80
N TYR A 198 -6.54 -19.41 -5.09
CA TYR A 198 -7.62 -18.45 -5.27
C TYR A 198 -7.37 -17.24 -4.37
N VAL A 199 -7.06 -16.09 -4.97
CA VAL A 199 -6.77 -14.85 -4.25
C VAL A 199 -8.04 -13.98 -4.13
N GLN A 200 -8.20 -13.33 -2.98
CA GLN A 200 -9.32 -12.39 -2.76
C GLN A 200 -9.29 -11.23 -3.76
N PRO A 201 -10.45 -10.72 -4.25
CA PRO A 201 -10.49 -9.66 -5.26
C PRO A 201 -9.70 -8.40 -4.87
N ARG A 202 -9.75 -8.01 -3.59
CA ARG A 202 -8.97 -6.88 -3.05
C ARG A 202 -7.45 -7.07 -3.23
N MET A 203 -6.95 -8.28 -2.99
CA MET A 203 -5.53 -8.60 -3.10
C MET A 203 -5.11 -8.67 -4.57
N GLN A 204 -5.96 -9.25 -5.43
CA GLN A 204 -5.73 -9.23 -6.88
C GLN A 204 -5.59 -7.80 -7.41
N ALA A 205 -6.53 -6.91 -7.05
CA ALA A 205 -6.47 -5.48 -7.41
C ALA A 205 -5.18 -4.80 -6.92
N ALA A 206 -4.64 -5.21 -5.77
CA ALA A 206 -3.39 -4.69 -5.23
C ALA A 206 -2.16 -5.15 -6.03
N LEU A 207 -2.15 -6.41 -6.50
CA LEU A 207 -1.11 -6.93 -7.40
C LEU A 207 -1.13 -6.22 -8.75
N ASP A 208 -2.33 -5.94 -9.28
CA ASP A 208 -2.50 -5.22 -10.54
C ASP A 208 -2.09 -3.76 -10.40
N LEU A 209 -2.45 -3.09 -9.31
CA LEU A 209 -2.00 -1.72 -9.00
C LEU A 209 -0.47 -1.65 -8.98
N GLN A 210 0.20 -2.56 -8.26
CA GLN A 210 1.65 -2.59 -8.19
C GLN A 210 2.29 -2.92 -9.54
N SER A 211 1.67 -3.80 -10.35
CA SER A 211 2.11 -4.09 -11.72
C SER A 211 2.09 -2.82 -12.57
N GLY A 212 1.01 -2.05 -12.50
CA GLY A 212 0.90 -0.77 -13.21
C GLY A 212 1.99 0.22 -12.79
N VAL A 213 2.26 0.34 -11.49
CA VAL A 213 3.32 1.21 -10.96
C VAL A 213 4.68 0.83 -11.53
N LEU A 214 5.03 -0.46 -11.52
CA LEU A 214 6.34 -0.91 -12.02
C LEU A 214 6.50 -0.75 -13.53
N HIS A 215 5.46 -1.03 -14.33
CA HIS A 215 5.50 -0.79 -15.79
C HIS A 215 5.61 0.69 -16.13
N ALA A 216 4.93 1.56 -15.38
CA ALA A 216 5.04 3.00 -15.55
C ALA A 216 6.44 3.52 -15.17
N ALA A 217 7.02 3.00 -14.08
CA ALA A 217 8.29 3.49 -13.53
C ALA A 217 9.53 3.00 -14.30
N ASP A 218 9.57 1.74 -14.73
CA ASP A 218 10.77 1.16 -15.36
C ASP A 218 10.76 1.26 -16.88
N GLU A 219 9.71 0.73 -17.51
CA GLU A 219 9.65 0.52 -18.95
C GLU A 219 9.10 1.74 -19.70
N LYS A 220 8.58 2.73 -18.95
CA LYS A 220 7.76 3.83 -19.49
C LYS A 220 6.63 3.32 -20.38
N ASP A 221 6.15 2.11 -20.11
CA ASP A 221 5.06 1.49 -20.85
C ASP A 221 3.72 1.91 -20.22
N PHE A 222 3.37 3.17 -20.48
CA PHE A 222 2.10 3.74 -20.01
C PHE A 222 0.88 3.07 -20.63
N LYS A 223 1.03 2.33 -21.74
CA LYS A 223 -0.09 1.60 -22.35
C LYS A 223 -0.41 0.37 -21.51
N THR A 224 0.59 -0.43 -21.17
CA THR A 224 0.44 -1.62 -20.34
C THR A 224 0.10 -1.23 -18.90
N ALA A 225 0.75 -0.20 -18.36
CA ALA A 225 0.42 0.32 -17.03
C ALA A 225 -1.04 0.76 -16.92
N PHE A 226 -1.58 1.44 -17.95
CA PHE A 226 -2.99 1.82 -17.99
C PHE A 226 -3.93 0.62 -17.87
N SER A 227 -3.65 -0.47 -18.59
CA SER A 227 -4.45 -1.69 -18.51
C SER A 227 -4.43 -2.28 -17.10
N TYR A 228 -3.27 -2.35 -16.45
CA TYR A 228 -3.18 -2.80 -15.06
C TYR A 228 -3.93 -1.90 -14.08
N PHE A 229 -3.84 -0.59 -14.24
CA PHE A 229 -4.60 0.34 -13.40
C PHE A 229 -6.12 0.23 -13.62
N TYR A 230 -6.56 -0.11 -14.83
CA TYR A 230 -7.97 -0.39 -15.12
C TYR A 230 -8.47 -1.63 -14.38
N GLU A 231 -7.75 -2.75 -14.46
CA GLU A 231 -8.08 -3.97 -13.71
C GLU A 231 -8.09 -3.71 -12.19
N ALA A 232 -7.11 -2.96 -11.69
CA ALA A 232 -7.08 -2.54 -10.28
C ALA A 232 -8.28 -1.64 -9.91
N PHE A 233 -8.71 -0.75 -10.81
CA PHE A 233 -9.87 0.10 -10.60
C PHE A 233 -11.16 -0.72 -10.49
N GLU A 234 -11.44 -1.60 -11.46
CA GLU A 234 -12.63 -2.47 -11.42
C GLU A 234 -12.59 -3.40 -10.21
N GLY A 235 -11.41 -3.94 -9.90
CA GLY A 235 -11.19 -4.78 -8.72
C GLY A 235 -11.52 -4.06 -7.41
N TYR A 236 -11.05 -2.82 -7.22
CA TYR A 236 -11.35 -2.05 -6.01
C TYR A 236 -12.78 -1.52 -5.96
N ASP A 237 -13.36 -1.12 -7.08
CA ASP A 237 -14.74 -0.64 -7.16
C ASP A 237 -15.74 -1.76 -6.80
N SER A 238 -15.50 -2.98 -7.29
CA SER A 238 -16.33 -4.15 -7.01
C SER A 238 -16.38 -4.56 -5.52
N VAL A 239 -15.38 -4.16 -4.73
CA VAL A 239 -15.30 -4.42 -3.29
C VAL A 239 -15.56 -3.16 -2.43
N ASP A 240 -16.09 -2.10 -3.02
CA ASP A 240 -16.41 -0.80 -2.39
C ASP A 240 -15.21 -0.08 -1.73
N GLU A 241 -14.00 -0.32 -2.21
CA GLU A 241 -12.77 0.35 -1.77
C GLU A 241 -12.54 1.69 -2.50
N LYS A 242 -13.45 2.64 -2.27
CA LYS A 242 -13.53 3.92 -3.02
C LYS A 242 -12.22 4.69 -3.12
N ASN A 243 -11.45 4.76 -2.03
CA ASN A 243 -10.19 5.51 -2.01
C ASN A 243 -9.13 4.89 -2.93
N LEU A 244 -9.05 3.56 -2.96
CA LEU A 244 -8.10 2.84 -3.81
C LEU A 244 -8.57 2.82 -5.27
N ALA A 245 -9.87 2.68 -5.52
CA ALA A 245 -10.44 2.84 -6.86
C ALA A 245 -10.13 4.24 -7.42
N LEU A 246 -10.38 5.30 -6.64
CA LEU A 246 -10.05 6.67 -7.04
C LEU A 246 -8.55 6.84 -7.31
N LEU A 247 -7.68 6.22 -6.53
CA LEU A 247 -6.23 6.22 -6.76
C LEU A 247 -5.88 5.56 -8.10
N SER A 248 -6.41 4.37 -8.39
CA SER A 248 -6.22 3.68 -9.66
C SER A 248 -6.68 4.53 -10.84
N LEU A 249 -7.84 5.18 -10.72
CA LEU A 249 -8.36 6.10 -11.74
C LEU A 249 -7.42 7.29 -11.97
N LYS A 250 -6.86 7.89 -10.91
CA LYS A 250 -5.87 8.96 -11.02
C LYS A 250 -4.63 8.49 -11.79
N TYR A 251 -4.12 7.29 -11.50
CA TYR A 251 -2.99 6.73 -12.23
C TYR A 251 -3.30 6.42 -13.70
N MET A 252 -4.50 5.93 -14.01
CA MET A 252 -4.96 5.76 -15.40
C MET A 252 -4.94 7.09 -16.17
N LEU A 253 -5.46 8.17 -15.55
CA LEU A 253 -5.46 9.50 -16.17
C LEU A 253 -4.03 10.01 -16.37
N LEU A 254 -3.16 9.81 -15.37
CA LEU A 254 -1.75 10.20 -15.45
C LEU A 254 -1.05 9.49 -16.62
N CYS A 255 -1.27 8.19 -16.82
CA CYS A 255 -0.73 7.45 -17.98
C CYS A 255 -1.14 8.08 -19.32
N LYS A 256 -2.40 8.54 -19.46
CA LYS A 256 -2.87 9.21 -20.68
C LYS A 256 -2.20 10.57 -20.88
N VAL A 257 -2.08 11.36 -19.82
CA VAL A 257 -1.45 12.69 -19.85
C VAL A 257 0.03 12.58 -20.20
N GLU A 258 0.79 11.75 -19.48
CA GLU A 258 2.22 11.50 -19.72
C GLU A 258 2.49 11.05 -21.16
N LYS A 259 1.70 10.08 -21.64
CA LYS A 259 1.82 9.59 -23.02
C LYS A 259 1.56 10.69 -24.04
N LYS A 260 0.54 11.53 -23.81
CA LYS A 260 0.18 12.60 -24.75
C LYS A 260 1.20 13.72 -24.75
N LEU A 261 1.69 14.13 -23.58
CA LEU A 261 2.75 15.12 -23.45
C LEU A 261 4.06 14.64 -24.09
N SER A 262 4.44 13.38 -23.84
CA SER A 262 5.61 12.76 -24.48
C SER A 262 5.50 12.80 -26.01
N GLN A 263 4.32 12.51 -26.56
CA GLN A 263 4.06 12.59 -28.00
C GLN A 263 4.14 14.03 -28.51
N MET A 264 3.56 15.01 -27.81
CA MET A 264 3.58 16.41 -28.23
C MET A 264 4.99 17.02 -28.23
N ILE A 265 5.83 16.61 -27.27
CA ILE A 265 7.25 16.99 -27.21
C ILE A 265 8.01 16.37 -28.40
N LEU A 266 7.80 15.07 -28.66
CA LEU A 266 8.46 14.38 -29.78
C LEU A 266 8.05 14.97 -31.15
N ASP A 267 6.76 15.29 -31.31
CA ASP A 267 6.20 15.92 -32.51
C ASP A 267 6.63 17.40 -32.67
N ARG A 268 7.40 17.96 -31.73
CA ARG A 268 7.77 19.39 -31.64
C ARG A 268 6.57 20.34 -31.62
N LYS A 269 5.40 19.87 -31.20
CA LYS A 269 4.18 20.69 -30.99
C LYS A 269 4.18 21.36 -29.63
N PHE A 270 5.01 20.88 -28.71
CA PHE A 270 5.17 21.40 -27.37
C PHE A 270 6.66 21.52 -27.05
N SER A 271 7.10 22.71 -26.65
CA SER A 271 8.49 22.97 -26.27
C SER A 271 8.66 22.73 -24.78
N GLY A 272 9.23 21.59 -24.41
CA GLY A 272 9.42 21.23 -23.02
C GLY A 272 10.14 19.90 -22.82
N SER A 273 10.44 19.57 -21.57
CA SER A 273 10.96 18.26 -21.15
C SER A 273 10.18 17.71 -19.97
N LEU A 274 10.01 16.39 -19.93
CA LEU A 274 9.38 15.68 -18.82
C LEU A 274 10.46 15.15 -17.87
N HIS A 275 10.46 15.65 -16.63
CA HIS A 275 11.28 15.19 -15.51
C HIS A 275 10.44 14.24 -14.66
N GLN A 276 10.30 13.01 -15.15
CA GLN A 276 9.34 12.02 -14.65
C GLN A 276 9.66 11.50 -13.24
N GLY A 277 10.94 11.48 -12.84
CA GLY A 277 11.35 11.08 -11.48
C GLY A 277 10.79 12.01 -10.39
N ASP A 278 10.59 13.28 -10.73
CA ASP A 278 10.04 14.30 -9.83
C ASP A 278 8.60 14.69 -10.20
N GLY A 279 8.02 14.07 -11.23
CA GLY A 279 6.69 14.39 -11.74
C GLY A 279 6.57 15.81 -12.33
N MET A 280 7.65 16.35 -12.90
CA MET A 280 7.71 17.74 -13.38
C MET A 280 7.67 17.83 -14.92
N LEU A 281 6.91 18.80 -15.44
CA LEU A 281 6.98 19.24 -16.83
C LEU A 281 7.69 20.59 -16.88
N ILE A 282 8.85 20.65 -17.51
CA ILE A 282 9.56 21.90 -17.78
C ILE A 282 9.11 22.41 -19.13
N VAL A 283 8.63 23.65 -19.17
CA VAL A 283 8.20 24.33 -20.40
C VAL A 283 9.29 25.32 -20.81
N TYR A 284 9.71 25.25 -22.06
CA TYR A 284 10.71 26.18 -22.61
C TYR A 284 10.02 27.23 -23.45
N ASP A 285 10.49 28.48 -23.36
CA ASP A 285 10.12 29.51 -24.31
C ASP A 285 10.60 29.13 -25.70
N VAL A 286 9.72 29.24 -26.69
CA VAL A 286 10.07 28.99 -28.08
C VAL A 286 10.95 30.14 -28.55
N SER A 287 12.26 29.90 -28.64
CA SER A 287 13.19 30.84 -29.26
C SER A 287 12.78 31.08 -30.71
N THR A 288 12.66 32.34 -31.11
CA THR A 288 12.59 32.69 -32.53
C THR A 288 13.90 32.24 -33.19
N PRO A 289 13.87 31.48 -34.29
CA PRO A 289 15.09 31.10 -34.99
C PRO A 289 15.82 32.36 -35.44
N ASP A 290 17.12 32.43 -35.16
CA ASP A 290 17.96 33.56 -35.55
C ASP A 290 18.14 33.55 -37.08
N VAL A 291 17.64 34.61 -37.71
CA VAL A 291 17.69 34.82 -39.16
C VAL A 291 19.13 34.78 -39.69
N THR A 292 20.11 35.13 -38.85
CA THR A 292 21.53 35.12 -39.18
C THR A 292 22.04 33.69 -39.42
N TYR A 293 21.65 32.72 -38.58
CA TYR A 293 22.05 31.32 -38.76
C TYR A 293 21.45 30.73 -40.03
N GLU A 294 20.17 31.01 -40.31
CA GLU A 294 19.52 30.51 -41.53
C GLU A 294 20.16 31.12 -42.78
N THR A 295 20.48 32.41 -42.75
CA THR A 295 21.17 33.10 -43.84
C THR A 295 22.57 32.54 -44.06
N ALA A 296 23.34 32.32 -42.99
CA ALA A 296 24.68 31.73 -43.08
C ALA A 296 24.66 30.32 -43.70
N LEU A 297 23.70 29.48 -43.30
CA LEU A 297 23.52 28.14 -43.88
C LEU A 297 23.20 28.19 -45.38
N LYS A 298 22.32 29.11 -45.79
CA LYS A 298 22.01 29.33 -47.21
C LYS A 298 23.23 29.77 -48.00
N THR A 299 24.03 30.68 -47.45
CA THR A 299 25.28 31.13 -48.11
C THR A 299 26.29 30.00 -48.25
N ILE A 300 26.49 29.18 -47.21
CA ILE A 300 27.38 28.01 -47.27
C ILE A 300 26.91 27.04 -48.36
N HIS A 301 25.61 26.79 -48.46
CA HIS A 301 25.06 25.90 -49.47
C HIS A 301 25.28 26.43 -50.89
N ALA A 302 24.99 27.72 -51.12
CA ALA A 302 25.22 28.38 -52.41
C ALA A 302 26.70 28.38 -52.80
N MET A 303 27.62 28.55 -51.85
CA MET A 303 29.06 28.42 -52.11
C MET A 303 29.43 27.00 -52.56
N GLY A 304 28.82 25.96 -51.97
CA GLY A 304 28.98 24.57 -52.41
C GLY A 304 28.57 24.37 -53.87
N GLU A 305 27.40 24.87 -54.25
CA GLU A 305 26.91 24.79 -55.65
C GLU A 305 27.87 25.48 -56.64
N VAL A 306 28.45 26.63 -56.25
CA VAL A 306 29.44 27.33 -57.07
C VAL A 306 30.71 26.48 -57.23
N VAL A 307 31.20 25.86 -56.17
CA VAL A 307 32.38 24.99 -56.22
C VAL A 307 32.13 23.79 -57.13
N ASP A 308 30.98 23.15 -57.02
CA ASP A 308 30.59 22.01 -57.89
C ASP A 308 30.50 22.43 -59.36
N ALA A 309 29.89 23.58 -59.64
CA ALA A 309 29.79 24.14 -60.99
C ALA A 309 31.17 24.46 -61.58
N LEU A 310 32.09 24.99 -60.77
CA LEU A 310 33.47 25.25 -61.20
C LEU A 310 34.21 23.94 -61.50
N TYR A 311 34.06 22.91 -60.68
CA TYR A 311 34.64 21.58 -60.94
C TYR A 311 34.13 20.98 -62.25
N GLN A 312 32.82 21.04 -62.51
CA GLN A 312 32.22 20.55 -63.77
C GLN A 312 32.66 21.34 -65.00
N ARG A 313 32.90 22.64 -64.86
CA ARG A 313 33.42 23.46 -65.97
C ARG A 313 34.89 23.18 -66.23
N ALA A 314 35.69 23.06 -65.16
CA ALA A 314 37.11 22.72 -65.27
C ALA A 314 37.34 21.36 -65.92
N SER A 315 36.49 20.36 -65.65
CA SER A 315 36.59 19.03 -66.28
C SER A 315 36.27 19.03 -67.78
N LYS A 316 35.51 20.03 -68.28
CA LYS A 316 35.19 20.21 -69.71
C LYS A 316 36.24 21.00 -70.49
N ILE A 317 37.22 21.61 -69.80
CA ILE A 317 38.29 22.42 -70.40
C ILE A 317 39.56 21.56 -70.64
N ARG A 318 39.49 20.25 -70.38
CA ARG A 318 40.56 19.29 -70.62
C ARG A 318 40.23 18.34 -71.75
#